data_AF-A0A7S2DU90-F1
#
_entry.id   AF-A0A7S2DU90-F1
#
_cell.length_a   1.000
_cell.length_b   1.000
_cell.length_c   1.000
_cell.angle_alpha   90.00
_cell.angle_beta   90.00
_cell.angle_gamma   90.00
#
_symmetry.space_group_name_H-M   'P 1'
#
loop_
_entity.id
_entity.type
_entity.pdbx_description
1 polymer ?
#
loop_
_entity_poly.entity_id
_entity_poly.type
_entity_poly.pdbx_seq_one_letter_code
_entity_poly.pdbx_strand_id
1 'polypeptide(L)'
;ACPTACDANSTYTTPFTQDLHRFSTAYALPEDEAQIRAEIQEHGPVTAGFNVYADWTHYTSGVYRASSGEMLGAHAVRIIGWGVEDEQKYWLVANSFGSEWGDQGFFKIARGVGMCGIEENVLAGLP
;
A
#
# COMPACT_ATOMS: atom_id res chain seq x y z
N ALA A 1 -13.94 20.79 8.28
CA ALA A 1 -12.72 21.35 8.88
C ALA A 1 -12.01 20.23 9.62
N CYS A 2 -10.67 20.20 9.62
CA CYS A 2 -9.94 19.22 10.45
C CYS A 2 -10.18 19.52 11.94
N PRO A 3 -10.29 18.51 12.82
CA PRO A 3 -10.41 18.73 14.26
C PRO A 3 -9.26 19.57 14.80
N THR A 4 -9.53 20.40 15.79
CA THR A 4 -8.53 21.23 16.50
C THR A 4 -8.43 20.91 17.99
N ALA A 5 -9.18 19.90 18.45
CA ALA A 5 -9.20 19.41 19.82
C ALA A 5 -9.55 17.91 19.82
N CYS A 6 -9.15 17.20 20.87
CA CYS A 6 -9.58 15.83 21.12
C CYS A 6 -11.06 15.77 21.52
N ASP A 7 -11.68 14.59 21.41
CA ASP A 7 -13.07 14.38 21.82
C ASP A 7 -13.28 14.75 23.29
N ALA A 8 -14.38 15.44 23.59
CA ALA A 8 -14.67 15.98 24.92
C ALA A 8 -14.75 14.92 26.04
N ASN A 9 -15.05 13.66 25.67
CA ASN A 9 -15.16 12.54 26.61
C ASN A 9 -13.90 11.66 26.64
N SER A 10 -12.81 12.08 26.00
CA SER A 10 -11.57 11.31 25.95
C SER A 10 -10.88 11.28 27.31
N THR A 11 -10.42 10.10 27.73
CA THR A 11 -9.49 9.94 28.87
C THR A 11 -8.04 10.18 28.47
N TYR A 12 -7.79 10.46 27.18
CA TYR A 12 -6.46 10.72 26.65
C TYR A 12 -5.94 12.06 27.16
N THR A 13 -4.80 12.03 27.85
CA THR A 13 -4.28 13.19 28.59
C THR A 13 -3.38 14.09 27.75
N THR A 14 -2.91 13.62 26.58
CA THR A 14 -2.03 14.41 25.71
C THR A 14 -2.84 15.49 25.00
N PRO A 15 -2.48 16.78 25.12
CA PRO A 15 -3.17 17.84 24.40
C PRO A 15 -3.09 17.64 22.89
N PHE A 16 -4.16 17.95 22.16
CA PHE A 16 -4.23 17.82 20.69
C PHE A 16 -3.00 18.40 19.97
N THR A 17 -2.53 19.58 20.38
CA THR A 17 -1.39 20.25 19.75
C THR A 17 -0.04 19.55 19.98
N GLN A 18 0.05 18.71 21.00
CA GLN A 18 1.24 17.91 21.33
C GLN A 18 1.18 16.49 20.72
N ASP A 19 0.01 16.06 20.26
CA ASP A 19 -0.23 14.73 19.68
C ASP A 19 -0.18 14.72 18.13
N LEU A 20 0.28 15.82 17.53
CA LEU A 20 0.43 15.93 16.09
C LEU A 20 1.73 15.27 15.63
N HIS A 21 1.60 14.15 14.93
CA HIS A 21 2.69 13.53 14.19
C HIS A 21 2.68 14.02 12.74
N ARG A 22 3.81 14.53 12.26
CA ARG A 22 3.96 15.10 10.91
C ARG A 22 5.19 14.50 10.26
N PHE A 23 5.14 14.30 8.95
CA PHE A 23 6.31 13.98 8.18
C PHE A 23 7.22 15.20 8.04
N SER A 24 8.54 14.98 8.10
CA SER A 24 9.54 15.99 7.72
C SER A 24 9.55 16.21 6.21
N THR A 25 9.30 15.16 5.43
CA THR A 25 9.14 15.24 3.97
C THR A 25 8.13 14.21 3.46
N ALA A 26 7.45 14.54 2.37
CA ALA A 26 6.57 13.63 1.62
C ALA A 26 6.88 13.77 0.13
N TYR A 27 7.02 12.65 -0.57
CA TYR A 27 7.47 12.62 -1.94
C TYR A 27 6.90 11.43 -2.72
N ALA A 28 6.84 11.58 -4.04
CA ALA A 28 6.53 10.51 -4.96
C ALA A 28 7.81 9.82 -5.41
N LEU A 29 7.79 8.49 -5.45
CA LEU A 29 8.85 7.71 -6.07
C LEU A 29 8.63 7.68 -7.60
N PRO A 30 9.71 7.60 -8.39
CA PRO A 30 9.58 7.34 -9.82
C PRO A 30 9.03 5.93 -10.06
N GLU A 31 8.42 5.73 -11.22
CA GLU A 31 7.95 4.43 -11.72
C GLU A 31 9.15 3.55 -12.11
N ASP A 32 9.91 3.13 -11.11
CA ASP A 32 11.13 2.35 -11.25
C ASP A 32 11.19 1.26 -10.16
N GLU A 33 11.16 0.00 -10.59
CA GLU A 33 11.19 -1.18 -9.71
C GLU A 33 12.36 -1.12 -8.71
N ALA A 34 13.54 -0.69 -9.16
CA ALA A 34 14.73 -0.69 -8.31
C ALA A 34 14.66 0.41 -7.25
N GLN A 35 14.15 1.59 -7.60
CA GLN A 35 13.98 2.70 -6.66
C GLN A 35 12.89 2.40 -5.62
N ILE A 36 11.76 1.81 -6.03
CA ILE A 36 10.72 1.38 -5.07
C ILE A 36 11.28 0.35 -4.08
N ARG A 37 12.08 -0.62 -4.54
CA ARG A 37 12.73 -1.57 -3.63
C ARG A 37 13.74 -0.91 -2.71
N ALA A 38 14.56 0.02 -3.24
CA ALA A 38 15.56 0.72 -2.44
C ALA A 38 14.90 1.52 -1.32
N GLU A 39 13.83 2.24 -1.62
CA GLU A 39 13.03 2.97 -0.63
C GLU A 39 12.51 2.03 0.47
N ILE A 40 11.89 0.90 0.08
CA ILE A 40 11.37 -0.06 1.05
C ILE A 40 12.48 -0.65 1.91
N GLN A 41 13.66 -0.90 1.34
CA GLN A 41 14.80 -1.43 2.07
C GLN A 41 15.38 -0.43 3.08
N GLU A 42 15.46 0.84 2.71
CA GLU A 42 16.16 1.87 3.49
C GLU A 42 15.24 2.58 4.49
N HIS A 43 14.00 2.83 4.11
CA HIS A 43 13.06 3.70 4.84
C HIS A 43 11.76 3.00 5.22
N GLY A 44 11.52 1.79 4.72
CA GLY A 44 10.39 0.95 5.09
C GLY A 44 9.19 1.09 4.15
N PRO A 45 8.01 0.59 4.57
CA PRO A 45 6.86 0.45 3.67
C PRO A 45 6.41 1.73 2.98
N VAL A 46 5.99 1.60 1.73
CA VAL A 46 5.50 2.70 0.89
C VAL A 46 4.01 2.56 0.60
N THR A 47 3.34 3.67 0.32
CA THR A 47 1.93 3.68 -0.11
C THR A 47 1.89 3.61 -1.63
N ALA A 48 1.03 2.77 -2.20
CA ALA A 48 0.84 2.65 -3.64
C ALA A 48 -0.65 2.67 -4.00
N GLY A 49 -0.98 3.25 -5.14
CA GLY A 49 -2.29 3.10 -5.79
C GLY A 49 -2.23 2.06 -6.90
N PHE A 50 -3.27 1.26 -7.07
CA PHE A 50 -3.41 0.37 -8.23
C PHE A 50 -4.87 0.27 -8.71
N ASN A 51 -5.05 -0.10 -9.96
CA ASN A 51 -6.36 -0.32 -10.58
C ASN A 51 -6.93 -1.67 -10.15
N VAL A 52 -8.13 -1.66 -9.58
CA VAL A 52 -8.85 -2.88 -9.16
C VAL A 52 -9.70 -3.38 -10.31
N TYR A 53 -9.53 -4.66 -10.64
CA TYR A 53 -10.37 -5.38 -11.59
C TYR A 53 -11.29 -6.36 -10.86
N ALA A 54 -12.39 -6.74 -11.51
CA ALA A 54 -13.41 -7.59 -10.88
C ALA A 54 -12.86 -8.94 -10.38
N ASP A 55 -11.88 -9.52 -11.07
CA ASP A 55 -11.23 -10.78 -10.68
C ASP A 55 -10.41 -10.66 -9.38
N TRP A 56 -9.79 -9.52 -9.11
CA TRP A 56 -9.03 -9.27 -7.87
C TRP A 56 -9.89 -9.37 -6.60
N THR A 57 -11.18 -9.05 -6.68
CA THR A 57 -12.07 -9.09 -5.50
C THR A 57 -12.22 -10.49 -4.90
N HIS A 58 -11.89 -11.53 -5.68
CA HIS A 58 -11.91 -12.94 -5.29
C HIS A 58 -10.52 -13.50 -4.98
N TYR A 59 -9.50 -12.64 -4.84
CA TYR A 59 -8.15 -13.06 -4.50
C TYR A 59 -8.11 -13.85 -3.18
N THR A 60 -7.35 -14.95 -3.19
CA THR A 60 -7.13 -15.78 -2.00
C THR A 60 -5.64 -16.01 -1.73
N SER A 61 -4.84 -16.30 -2.77
CA SER A 61 -3.40 -16.58 -2.63
C SER A 61 -2.67 -16.47 -3.98
N GLY A 62 -1.34 -16.61 -3.94
CA GLY A 62 -0.47 -16.60 -5.12
C GLY A 62 -0.14 -15.20 -5.66
N VAL A 63 0.60 -15.14 -6.77
CA VAL A 63 0.95 -13.87 -7.42
C VAL A 63 -0.17 -13.43 -8.36
N TYR A 64 -0.91 -12.39 -7.95
CA TYR A 64 -1.99 -11.83 -8.76
C TYR A 64 -1.46 -11.21 -10.06
N ARG A 65 -2.15 -11.55 -11.15
CA ARG A 65 -2.06 -10.93 -12.47
C ARG A 65 -3.48 -10.73 -12.95
N ALA A 66 -3.84 -9.50 -13.36
CA ALA A 66 -5.14 -9.26 -13.95
C ALA A 66 -5.30 -10.16 -15.18
N SER A 67 -6.37 -10.94 -15.20
CA SER A 67 -6.59 -11.98 -16.22
C SER A 67 -7.86 -11.69 -17.02
N SER A 68 -8.85 -11.05 -16.41
CA SER A 68 -10.14 -10.73 -17.02
C SER A 68 -10.96 -9.79 -16.12
N GLY A 69 -12.05 -9.25 -16.65
CA GLY A 69 -13.01 -8.46 -15.87
C GLY A 69 -12.93 -6.95 -16.12
N GLU A 70 -13.99 -6.26 -15.70
CA GLU A 70 -14.07 -4.81 -15.79
C GLU A 70 -13.25 -4.14 -14.70
N MET A 71 -12.75 -2.94 -15.01
CA MET A 71 -12.11 -2.08 -14.02
C MET A 71 -13.18 -1.54 -13.08
N LEU A 72 -13.06 -1.84 -11.78
CA LEU A 72 -13.99 -1.41 -10.75
C LEU A 72 -13.62 -0.06 -10.14
N GLY A 73 -12.35 0.34 -10.26
CA GLY A 73 -11.84 1.60 -9.74
C GLY A 73 -10.37 1.53 -9.40
N ALA A 74 -9.95 2.38 -8.45
CA ALA A 74 -8.59 2.41 -7.90
C ALA A 74 -8.62 2.18 -6.40
N HIS A 75 -7.56 1.57 -5.86
CA HIS A 75 -7.41 1.31 -4.43
C HIS A 75 -6.00 1.63 -3.94
N ALA A 76 -5.89 2.17 -2.73
CA ALA A 76 -4.63 2.52 -2.08
C ALA A 76 -4.23 1.42 -1.09
N VAL A 77 -2.98 0.99 -1.16
CA VAL A 77 -2.42 -0.14 -0.43
C VAL A 77 -1.01 0.18 0.06
N ARG A 78 -0.47 -0.69 0.93
CA ARG A 78 0.88 -0.53 1.46
C ARG A 78 1.80 -1.66 0.98
N ILE A 79 2.83 -1.32 0.22
CA ILE A 79 3.85 -2.28 -0.20
C ILE A 79 4.86 -2.41 0.94
N ILE A 80 5.07 -3.64 1.41
CA ILE A 80 5.93 -3.94 2.57
C ILE A 80 7.17 -4.78 2.22
N GLY A 81 7.27 -5.26 0.97
CA GLY A 81 8.37 -6.08 0.53
C GLY A 81 8.17 -6.61 -0.88
N TRP A 82 9.06 -7.50 -1.30
CA TRP A 82 9.03 -8.14 -2.62
C TRP A 82 9.66 -9.52 -2.55
N GLY A 83 9.45 -10.33 -3.58
CA GLY A 83 10.07 -11.64 -3.68
C GLY A 83 9.96 -12.25 -5.08
N VAL A 84 10.20 -13.56 -5.11
CA VAL A 84 9.98 -14.45 -6.25
C VAL A 84 9.30 -15.71 -5.73
N GLU A 85 8.18 -16.09 -6.34
CA GLU A 85 7.42 -17.31 -6.04
C GLU A 85 7.16 -18.01 -7.37
N ASP A 86 7.55 -19.28 -7.50
CA ASP A 86 7.40 -20.05 -8.75
C ASP A 86 7.88 -19.29 -10.00
N GLU A 87 9.10 -18.73 -9.91
CA GLU A 87 9.73 -17.90 -10.95
C GLU A 87 9.03 -16.56 -11.24
N GLN A 88 7.96 -16.23 -10.51
CA GLN A 88 7.21 -14.98 -10.65
C GLN A 88 7.65 -13.94 -9.62
N LYS A 89 8.16 -12.81 -10.11
CA LYS A 89 8.45 -11.63 -9.28
C LYS A 89 7.17 -11.00 -8.75
N TYR A 90 7.15 -10.69 -7.46
CA TYR A 90 6.00 -10.03 -6.82
C TYR A 90 6.37 -8.88 -5.89
N TRP A 91 5.41 -7.98 -5.68
CA TRP A 91 5.31 -7.08 -4.53
C TRP A 91 4.46 -7.75 -3.44
N LEU A 92 4.92 -7.70 -2.19
CA LEU A 92 4.14 -8.12 -1.02
C LEU A 92 3.40 -6.90 -0.49
N VAL A 93 2.08 -6.99 -0.43
CA VAL A 93 1.22 -5.85 -0.18
C VAL A 93 0.26 -6.14 0.97
N ALA A 94 0.20 -5.22 1.94
CA ALA A 94 -0.78 -5.22 3.00
C ALA A 94 -2.05 -4.49 2.53
N ASN A 95 -3.18 -5.19 2.58
CA ASN A 95 -4.50 -4.60 2.32
C ASN A 95 -5.12 -4.05 3.61
N SER A 96 -6.26 -3.37 3.50
CA SER A 96 -6.99 -2.71 4.60
C SER A 96 -8.36 -3.33 4.87
N PHE A 97 -8.64 -4.53 4.34
CA PHE A 97 -9.94 -5.22 4.47
C PHE A 97 -9.99 -6.25 5.60
N GLY A 98 -9.05 -6.18 6.55
CA GLY A 98 -8.94 -7.12 7.67
C GLY A 98 -8.17 -8.39 7.32
N SER A 99 -7.83 -9.17 8.36
CA SER A 99 -7.01 -10.38 8.24
C SER A 99 -7.72 -11.55 7.58
N GLU A 100 -9.06 -11.54 7.51
CA GLU A 100 -9.84 -12.62 6.89
C GLU A 100 -9.84 -12.56 5.36
N TRP A 101 -9.35 -11.47 4.78
CA TRP A 101 -9.30 -11.29 3.33
C TRP A 101 -7.95 -11.75 2.76
N GLY A 102 -7.97 -12.42 1.60
CA GLY A 102 -6.76 -12.83 0.89
C GLY A 102 -5.87 -13.76 1.72
N ASP A 103 -4.58 -13.53 1.69
CA ASP A 103 -3.58 -14.28 2.47
C ASP A 103 -3.33 -13.55 3.78
N GLN A 104 -4.20 -13.76 4.78
CA GLN A 104 -4.11 -13.13 6.11
C GLN A 104 -4.13 -11.59 6.10
N GLY A 105 -4.88 -10.98 5.17
CA GLY A 105 -4.93 -9.53 4.94
C GLY A 105 -3.88 -9.02 3.95
N PHE A 106 -3.06 -9.91 3.39
CA PHE A 106 -2.04 -9.59 2.41
C PHE A 106 -2.39 -10.15 1.03
N PHE A 107 -1.71 -9.62 0.01
CA PHE A 107 -1.69 -10.20 -1.31
C PHE A 107 -0.33 -9.99 -1.97
N LYS A 108 -0.07 -10.79 -2.99
CA LYS A 108 1.08 -10.65 -3.89
C LYS A 108 0.58 -10.21 -5.25
N ILE A 109 1.27 -9.28 -5.90
CA ILE A 109 0.95 -8.79 -7.24
C ILE A 109 2.22 -8.73 -8.09
N ALA A 110 2.09 -9.04 -9.37
CA ALA A 110 3.24 -9.10 -10.28
C ALA A 110 4.03 -7.78 -10.30
N ARG A 111 5.35 -7.91 -10.17
CA ARG A 111 6.31 -6.81 -10.06
C ARG A 111 7.17 -6.68 -11.30
N GLY A 112 7.51 -5.46 -11.68
CA GLY A 112 8.41 -5.12 -12.77
C GLY A 112 7.74 -5.10 -14.14
N VAL A 113 6.41 -5.02 -14.17
CA VAL A 113 5.61 -5.12 -15.39
C VAL A 113 4.47 -4.09 -15.42
N GLY A 114 4.44 -3.12 -14.50
CA GLY A 114 3.35 -2.15 -14.41
C GLY A 114 1.99 -2.78 -14.12
N MET A 115 1.95 -3.93 -13.42
CA MET A 115 0.70 -4.68 -13.22
C MET A 115 -0.32 -3.79 -12.51
N CYS A 116 -1.46 -3.55 -13.16
CA CYS A 116 -2.54 -2.69 -12.67
C CYS A 116 -2.06 -1.28 -12.27
N GLY A 117 -0.94 -0.80 -12.81
CA GLY A 117 -0.36 0.50 -12.47
C GLY A 117 0.17 0.63 -11.04
N ILE A 118 0.43 -0.49 -10.33
CA ILE A 118 0.87 -0.44 -8.92
C ILE A 118 2.21 0.29 -8.70
N GLU A 119 3.01 0.42 -9.75
CA GLU A 119 4.31 1.10 -9.75
C GLU A 119 4.20 2.59 -10.12
N GLU A 120 3.05 3.06 -10.61
CA GLU A 120 2.87 4.41 -11.17
C GLU A 120 2.62 5.48 -10.09
N ASN A 121 1.98 5.12 -8.97
CA ASN A 121 1.56 6.06 -7.94
C ASN A 121 2.07 5.63 -6.56
N VAL A 122 3.38 5.64 -6.39
CA VAL A 122 4.05 5.25 -5.13
C VAL A 122 4.49 6.50 -4.35
N LEU A 123 4.06 6.60 -3.10
CA LEU A 123 4.32 7.71 -2.19
C LEU A 123 5.03 7.22 -0.93
N ALA A 124 6.00 8.01 -0.47
CA ALA A 124 6.74 7.80 0.77
C ALA A 124 6.88 9.12 1.54
N GLY A 125 7.34 9.01 2.78
CA GLY A 125 7.62 10.16 3.61
C GLY A 125 8.50 9.78 4.79
N LEU A 126 9.34 10.71 5.21
CA LEU A 126 10.20 10.55 6.37
C LEU A 126 9.56 11.21 7.59
N PRO A 127 9.66 10.61 8.79
CA PRO A 127 9.13 11.18 10.02
C PRO A 127 9.82 12.51 10.40
#